data_AF-A0A8X6JSA0-F1
#
_entry.id   AF-A0A8X6JSA0-F1
#
_cell.length_a   1.000
_cell.length_b   1.000
_cell.length_c   1.000
_cell.angle_alpha   90.00
_cell.angle_beta   90.00
_cell.angle_gamma   90.00
#
_symmetry.space_group_name_H-M   'P 1'
#
loop_
_entity.id
_entity.type
_entity.pdbx_description
1 polymer ?
#
loop_
_entity_poly.entity_id
_entity_poly.type
_entity_poly.pdbx_seq_one_letter_code
_entity_poly.pdbx_strand_id
1 'polypeptide(L)' 'MYWTLELISHLEDAPWPATKDELIDYAKRSGAPFEVIRNLDELDDDDDLLYTSIEEIWLDCPTGDDFIFDED' A
#
# COMPACT_ATOMS: atom_id res chain seq x y z
N MET A 1 -3.32 -7.87 -7.68
CA MET A 1 -3.37 -7.57 -6.23
C MET A 1 -4.73 -7.01 -5.89
N TYR A 2 -5.21 -7.26 -4.67
CA TYR A 2 -6.41 -6.63 -4.13
C TYR A 2 -6.00 -5.75 -2.95
N TRP A 3 -5.95 -4.44 -3.14
CA TRP A 3 -5.71 -3.47 -2.08
C TRP A 3 -7.05 -2.89 -1.61
N THR A 4 -7.28 -2.86 -0.31
CA THR A 4 -8.47 -2.25 0.30
C THR A 4 -8.04 -1.11 1.21
N LEU A 5 -8.93 -0.16 1.49
CA LEU A 5 -8.65 0.96 2.39
C LEU A 5 -8.13 0.50 3.76
N GLU A 6 -8.61 -0.64 4.26
CA GLU A 6 -8.17 -1.22 5.52
C GLU A 6 -6.69 -1.69 5.45
N LEU A 7 -6.33 -2.43 4.39
CA LEU A 7 -4.94 -2.88 4.15
C LEU A 7 -3.97 -1.71 3.99
N ILE A 8 -4.48 -0.60 3.47
CA ILE A 8 -3.73 0.58 3.09
C ILE A 8 -3.50 1.49 4.30
N SER A 9 -4.49 1.60 5.20
CA SER A 9 -4.31 2.27 6.50
C SER A 9 -3.22 1.60 7.34
N HIS A 10 -3.00 0.29 7.19
CA HIS A 10 -1.86 -0.39 7.81
C HIS A 10 -0.50 0.03 7.25
N LEU A 11 -0.42 0.59 6.04
CA LEU A 11 0.82 1.03 5.41
C LEU A 11 0.95 2.56 5.38
N GLU A 12 -0.09 3.32 5.73
CA GLU A 12 -0.03 4.79 5.78
C GLU A 12 1.00 5.29 6.81
N ASP A 13 1.15 4.54 7.91
CA ASP A 13 2.10 4.84 9.00
C ASP A 13 3.48 4.19 8.77
N ALA A 14 3.70 3.55 7.62
CA ALA A 14 4.99 2.98 7.28
C ALA A 14 6.07 4.07 7.11
N PRO A 15 7.35 3.76 7.37
CA PRO A 15 8.44 4.73 7.31
C PRO A 15 8.89 5.02 5.87
N TRP A 16 8.07 5.74 5.10
CA TRP A 16 8.39 6.13 3.72
C TRP A 16 9.53 7.17 3.64
N PRO A 17 10.36 7.15 2.58
CA PRO A 17 10.42 6.15 1.51
C PRO A 17 11.05 4.83 1.97
N ALA A 18 10.49 3.70 1.54
CA ALA A 18 10.90 2.35 1.96
C ALA A 18 10.90 1.37 0.78
N THR A 19 11.76 0.36 0.84
CA THR A 19 11.77 -0.75 -0.15
C THR A 19 10.64 -1.75 0.11
N LYS A 20 10.37 -2.63 -0.86
CA LYS A 20 9.41 -3.74 -0.70
C LYS A 20 9.67 -4.56 0.57
N ASP A 21 10.93 -4.91 0.82
CA ASP A 21 11.33 -5.75 1.95
C ASP A 21 11.13 -5.02 3.29
N GLU A 22 11.43 -3.72 3.34
CA GLU A 22 11.19 -2.88 4.52
C GLU A 22 9.69 -2.76 4.84
N LEU A 23 8.84 -2.59 3.83
CA LEU A 23 7.38 -2.57 4.00
C LEU A 23 6.85 -3.91 4.49
N ILE A 24 7.40 -5.03 3.99
CA ILE A 24 7.04 -6.38 4.43
C ILE A 24 7.43 -6.60 5.90
N ASP A 25 8.63 -6.18 6.30
CA ASP A 25 9.08 -6.26 7.69
C ASP A 25 8.24 -5.35 8.60
N TYR A 26 7.91 -4.13 8.17
CA TYR A 26 7.01 -3.23 8.88
C TYR A 26 5.63 -3.88 9.07
N ALA A 27 5.01 -4.43 8.01
CA ALA A 27 3.72 -5.10 8.07
C ALA A 27 3.73 -6.31 9.04
N LYS A 28 4.81 -7.09 9.05
CA LYS A 28 5.00 -8.20 10.00
C LYS A 28 5.13 -7.71 11.45
N ARG A 29 5.80 -6.57 11.68
CA ARG A 29 6.02 -5.99 13.01
C ARG A 29 4.80 -5.24 13.55
N SER A 30 4.07 -4.55 12.69
CA SER A 30 2.83 -3.84 13.03
C SER A 30 1.66 -4.79 13.28
N GLY A 31 1.80 -6.06 12.90
CA GLY A 31 0.74 -7.06 13.03
C GLY A 31 -0.33 -6.93 11.95
N ALA A 32 0.04 -6.41 10.78
CA ALA A 32 -0.83 -6.31 9.62
C ALA A 32 -1.27 -7.73 9.16
N PRO A 33 -2.48 -7.85 8.59
CA PRO A 33 -2.97 -9.13 8.11
C PRO A 33 -2.08 -9.69 7.00
N PHE A 34 -2.03 -11.02 6.87
CA PHE A 34 -1.21 -11.73 5.89
C PHE A 34 -1.45 -11.26 4.45
N GLU A 35 -2.64 -10.74 4.16
CA GLU A 35 -3.02 -10.20 2.87
C GLU A 35 -2.16 -8.98 2.48
N VAL A 36 -1.80 -8.10 3.42
CA VAL A 36 -0.85 -6.98 3.18
C VAL A 36 0.50 -7.52 2.76
N ILE A 37 1.03 -8.48 3.53
CA ILE A 37 2.34 -9.08 3.29
C ILE A 37 2.36 -9.75 1.91
N ARG A 38 1.33 -10.53 1.58
CA ARG A 38 1.22 -11.19 0.28
C ARG A 38 1.13 -10.18 -0.86
N ASN A 39 0.34 -9.12 -0.72
CA ASN A 39 0.24 -8.09 -1.75
C ASN A 39 1.57 -7.36 -1.95
N LEU A 40 2.29 -7.05 -0.86
CA LEU A 40 3.63 -6.45 -0.94
C LEU A 40 4.61 -7.42 -1.62
N ASP A 41 4.57 -8.71 -1.29
CA ASP A 41 5.45 -9.73 -1.88
C ASP A 41 5.25 -9.87 -3.40
N GLU A 42 4.01 -9.72 -3.87
CA GLU A 42 3.66 -9.71 -5.30
C GLU A 42 4.17 -8.45 -6.05
N LEU A 43 4.66 -7.41 -5.36
CA LEU A 43 5.23 -6.22 -5.99
C LEU A 43 6.57 -6.54 -6.65
N ASP A 44 7.02 -5.63 -7.52
CA ASP A 44 8.28 -5.79 -8.25
C ASP A 44 9.45 -6.01 -7.26
N ASP A 45 10.26 -7.04 -7.52
CA ASP A 45 11.36 -7.47 -6.64
C ASP A 45 12.63 -6.62 -6.86
N ASP A 46 12.49 -5.47 -7.51
CA ASP A 46 13.60 -4.56 -7.76
C ASP A 46 14.00 -3.88 -6.43
N ASP A 47 15.07 -4.38 -5.82
CA ASP A 47 15.63 -3.92 -4.53
C ASP A 47 16.01 -2.42 -4.53
N ASP A 48 16.21 -1.84 -5.72
CA ASP A 48 16.48 -0.40 -5.93
C ASP A 48 15.20 0.44 -6.02
N LEU A 49 14.02 -0.19 -6.10
CA LEU A 49 12.73 0.49 -6.17
C LEU A 49 12.29 0.95 -4.77
N LEU A 50 12.44 2.24 -4.52
CA LEU A 50 11.94 2.90 -3.31
C LEU A 50 10.55 3.43 -3.56
N TYR A 51 9.59 2.90 -2.81
CA TYR A 51 8.24 3.45 -2.79
C TYR A 51 8.24 4.69 -1.91
N THR A 52 7.67 5.78 -2.40
CA THR A 52 7.59 7.05 -1.65
C THR A 52 6.27 7.24 -0.93
N SER A 53 5.23 6.53 -1.37
CA SER A 53 3.91 6.52 -0.74
C SER A 53 3.11 5.28 -1.15
N ILE A 54 2.02 5.04 -0.42
CA ILE A 54 1.09 3.97 -0.69
C ILE A 54 0.33 4.13 -2.03
N GLU A 55 0.28 5.34 -2.58
CA GLU A 55 -0.32 5.62 -3.89
C GLU A 55 0.51 5.04 -5.05
N GLU A 56 1.83 4.93 -4.89
CA GLU A 56 2.69 4.28 -5.89
C GLU A 56 2.46 2.76 -5.95
N ILE A 57 2.03 2.17 -4.83
CA ILE A 57 1.68 0.75 -4.72
C ILE A 57 0.22 0.53 -5.14
N TRP A 58 -0.68 1.42 -4.73
CA TRP A 58 -2.09 1.39 -5.06
C TRP A 58 -2.44 2.37 -6.18
N LEU A 59 -2.03 2.02 -7.40
CA LEU A 59 -2.34 2.75 -8.64
C LEU A 59 -3.85 2.86 -8.95
N ASP A 60 -4.64 1.96 -8.35
CA ASP A 60 -6.10 1.83 -8.52
C ASP A 60 -6.89 2.44 -7.34
N CYS A 61 -6.26 3.29 -6.52
CA CYS A 61 -7.03 4.09 -5.57
C CYS A 61 -8.07 4.84 -6.41
N PRO A 62 -9.38 4.76 -6.12
CA PRO A 62 -10.33 5.66 -6.76
C PRO A 62 -9.87 7.05 -6.35
N THR A 63 -9.13 7.71 -7.26
CA THR A 63 -8.75 9.11 -7.16
C THR A 63 -10.00 9.80 -6.64
N GLY A 64 -9.88 10.57 -5.56
CA GLY A 64 -11.02 11.17 -4.85
C GLY A 64 -11.99 12.02 -5.71
N ASP A 65 -11.79 12.04 -7.02
CA ASP A 65 -12.70 12.51 -8.07
C ASP A 65 -13.90 11.55 -8.33
N ASP A 66 -13.84 10.26 -7.98
CA ASP A 66 -15.03 9.37 -8.06
C ASP A 66 -16.02 9.58 -6.89
N PHE A 67 -15.62 10.40 -5.91
CA PHE A 67 -16.49 10.89 -4.82
C PHE A 67 -17.21 12.20 -5.18
N ILE A 68 -17.28 12.59 -6.45
CA ILE A 68 -18.30 13.56 -6.87
C ILE A 68 -19.64 12.83 -6.79
N PHE A 69 -20.22 12.86 -5.59
CA PHE A 69 -21.65 12.74 -5.38
C PHE A 69 -22.31 13.57 -6.49
N ASP A 70 -23.03 12.91 -7.39
CA ASP A 70 -24.01 13.58 -8.25
C ASP A 70 -25.09 14.14 -7.30
N GLU A 71 -24.81 15.32 -6.75
CA GLU A 71 -25.73 16.08 -5.91
C GLU A 71 -26.75 16.69 -6.86
N ASP A 72 -27.91 16.05 -6.96
CA ASP A 72 -29.15 16.58 -7.56
C ASP A 72 -29.63 17.84 -6.83
#